data_AF-A0A522XUX4-F1
#
_entry.id   AF-A0A522XUX4-F1
#
_cell.length_a   1.000
_cell.length_b   1.000
_cell.length_c   1.000
_cell.angle_alpha   90.00
_cell.angle_beta   90.00
_cell.angle_gamma   90.00
#
_symmetry.space_group_name_H-M   'P 1'
#
loop_
_entity.id
_entity.type
_entity.pdbx_description
1 polymer ?
#
loop_
_entity_poly.entity_id
_entity_poly.type
_entity_poly.pdbx_seq_one_letter_code
_entity_poly.pdbx_strand_id
1 'polypeptide(L)' 'MGANFTVSPDAQARRAESSRSWVRNAVRVLQREAARSADTHLLHVSMPTYLGIDFYFKDESSHPSGSLKHRLA' A
#
# COMPACT_ATOMS: atom_id res chain seq x y z
N MET A 1 -12.84 39.41 -25.68
CA MET A 1 -11.87 39.90 -24.66
C MET A 1 -11.57 38.72 -23.73
N GLY A 2 -10.62 37.85 -24.12
CA GLY A 2 -10.28 36.64 -23.36
C GLY A 2 -8.90 36.82 -22.76
N ALA A 3 -8.80 36.85 -21.43
CA ALA A 3 -7.53 36.94 -20.73
C ALA A 3 -6.80 35.59 -20.85
N ASN A 4 -5.69 35.54 -21.59
CA ASN A 4 -4.79 34.39 -21.56
C ASN A 4 -4.09 34.35 -20.21
N PHE A 5 -4.47 33.39 -19.37
CA PHE A 5 -3.80 33.12 -18.11
C PHE A 5 -2.52 32.32 -18.38
N THR A 6 -1.42 33.02 -18.65
CA THR A 6 -0.12 32.38 -18.78
C THR A 6 0.34 31.91 -17.39
N VAL A 7 0.30 30.61 -17.15
CA VAL A 7 0.80 30.02 -15.91
C VAL A 7 2.31 30.27 -15.82
N SER A 8 2.75 30.88 -14.71
CA SER A 8 4.15 31.23 -14.51
C SER A 8 5.04 29.97 -14.44
N PRO A 9 6.21 29.92 -15.11
CA PRO A 9 7.07 28.73 -15.17
C PRO A 9 7.43 28.16 -13.79
N ASP A 10 7.61 29.04 -12.80
CA ASP A 10 7.92 28.66 -11.42
C ASP A 10 6.79 27.88 -10.74
N ALA A 11 5.53 28.20 -11.07
CA ALA A 11 4.37 27.49 -10.54
C ALA A 11 4.29 26.07 -11.13
N GLN A 12 4.68 25.88 -12.39
CA GLN A 12 4.77 24.58 -13.03
C GLN A 12 5.92 23.74 -12.47
N ALA A 13 7.10 24.33 -12.26
CA ALA A 13 8.24 23.66 -11.64
C ALA A 13 7.91 23.19 -10.21
N ARG A 14 7.27 24.03 -9.39
CA ARG A 14 6.85 23.67 -8.03
C ARG A 14 5.83 22.53 -8.00
N ARG A 15 4.89 22.51 -8.95
CA ARG A 15 3.92 21.41 -9.10
C ARG A 15 4.59 20.11 -9.52
N ALA A 16 5.54 20.15 -10.45
CA ALA A 16 6.31 18.98 -10.86
C ALA A 16 7.14 18.42 -9.69
N GLU A 17 7.77 19.28 -8.88
CA GLU A 17 8.51 18.87 -7.69
C GLU A 17 7.58 18.25 -6.63
N SER A 18 6.44 18.88 -6.36
CA SER A 18 5.43 18.35 -5.42
C SER A 18 4.89 16.99 -5.87
N SER A 19 4.67 16.81 -7.18
CA SER A 19 4.24 15.54 -7.76
C SER A 19 5.31 14.46 -7.61
N ARG A 20 6.58 14.77 -7.89
CA ARG A 20 7.71 13.84 -7.70
C ARG A 20 7.89 13.44 -6.24
N SER A 21 7.77 14.41 -5.33
CA SER A 21 7.81 14.17 -3.88
C SER A 21 6.69 13.23 -3.43
N TRP A 22 5.46 13.49 -3.90
CA TRP A 22 4.31 12.63 -3.60
C TRP A 22 4.52 11.20 -4.13
N VAL A 23 4.94 11.04 -5.39
CA VAL A 23 5.21 9.72 -5.99
C VAL A 23 6.29 8.99 -5.20
N ARG A 24 7.40 9.66 -4.87
CA ARG A 24 8.49 9.05 -4.08
C ARG A 24 7.99 8.58 -2.73
N ASN A 25 7.15 9.37 -2.05
CA ASN A 25 6.57 8.97 -0.78
C ASN A 25 5.60 7.79 -0.93
N ALA A 26 4.74 7.81 -1.95
CA ALA A 26 3.81 6.72 -2.22
C ALA A 26 4.56 5.39 -2.49
N VAL A 27 5.60 5.42 -3.33
CA VAL A 27 6.45 4.25 -3.60
C VAL A 27 7.13 3.77 -2.33
N ARG A 28 7.68 4.67 -1.50
CA ARG A 28 8.32 4.30 -0.23
C ARG A 28 7.33 3.66 0.75
N VAL A 29 6.09 4.13 0.80
CA VAL A 29 5.03 3.52 1.61
C VAL A 29 4.71 2.13 1.09
N LEU A 30 4.48 1.97 -0.21
CA LEU A 30 4.20 0.67 -0.84
C LEU A 30 5.34 -0.34 -0.63
N GLN A 31 6.59 0.09 -0.75
CA GLN A 31 7.76 -0.76 -0.50
C GLN A 31 7.86 -1.18 0.97
N ARG A 32 7.53 -0.29 1.92
CA ARG A 32 7.48 -0.62 3.35
C ARG A 32 6.37 -1.63 3.64
N GLU A 33 5.21 -1.45 3.04
CA GLU A 33 4.09 -2.38 3.17
C GLU A 33 4.41 -3.73 2.54
N ALA A 34 5.02 -3.78 1.35
CA ALA A 34 5.49 -5.01 0.72
C ALA A 34 6.56 -5.72 1.56
N ALA A 35 7.49 -4.98 2.17
CA ALA A 35 8.50 -5.56 3.06
C ALA A 35 7.93 -6.07 4.40
N ARG A 36 6.78 -5.55 4.85
CA ARG A 36 6.02 -6.04 6.02
C ARG A 36 5.04 -7.16 5.68
N SER A 37 4.62 -7.20 4.42
CA SER A 37 3.72 -8.21 3.91
C SER A 37 4.55 -9.46 3.64
N ALA A 38 4.76 -10.22 4.72
CA ALA A 38 5.36 -11.54 4.66
C ALA A 38 4.78 -12.34 3.48
N ASP A 39 5.69 -12.94 2.73
CA ASP A 39 5.48 -13.70 1.51
C ASP A 39 4.76 -15.01 1.85
N THR A 40 3.46 -14.99 2.18
CA THR A 40 2.71 -16.25 2.40
C THR A 40 1.19 -16.13 2.32
N HIS A 41 0.64 -17.25 1.85
CA HIS A 41 -0.66 -17.50 1.23
C HIS A 41 -1.88 -17.17 2.10
N LEU A 42 -2.83 -16.46 1.50
CA LEU A 42 -4.20 -16.42 1.99
C LEU A 42 -4.86 -17.77 1.73
N LEU A 43 -5.26 -18.46 2.78
CA LEU A 43 -6.01 -19.71 2.71
C LEU A 43 -7.50 -19.38 2.74
N HIS A 44 -8.20 -19.70 1.65
CA HIS A 44 -9.64 -19.59 1.60
C HIS A 44 -10.29 -20.79 2.31
N VAL A 45 -11.20 -20.53 3.24
CA VAL A 45 -11.91 -21.56 4.00
C VAL A 45 -13.40 -21.33 3.85
N SER A 46 -14.09 -22.26 3.20
CA SER A 46 -15.55 -22.27 3.16
C SER A 46 -16.09 -22.88 4.45
N MET A 47 -16.88 -22.12 5.20
CA MET A 47 -17.55 -22.60 6.41
C MET A 47 -19.05 -22.82 6.12
N PRO A 48 -19.55 -24.07 6.14
CA PRO A 48 -20.92 -24.39 5.71
C PRO A 48 -22.02 -23.65 6.50
N THR A 49 -21.72 -23.22 7.72
CA THR A 49 -22.65 -22.53 8.62
C THR A 49 -22.78 -21.03 8.30
N TYR A 50 -21.87 -20.46 7.50
CA TYR A 50 -21.83 -19.04 7.17
C TYR A 50 -21.99 -18.85 5.66
N LEU A 51 -23.23 -18.91 5.19
CA LEU A 51 -23.55 -18.66 3.78
C LEU A 51 -23.34 -17.18 3.45
N GLY A 52 -22.53 -16.91 2.42
CA GLY A 52 -22.28 -15.55 1.91
C GLY A 52 -21.14 -14.79 2.60
N ILE A 53 -20.36 -15.45 3.48
CA ILE A 53 -19.15 -14.87 4.08
C ILE A 53 -17.95 -15.74 3.72
N ASP A 54 -17.01 -15.16 2.96
CA ASP A 54 -15.76 -15.82 2.60
C ASP A 54 -14.72 -15.62 3.72
N PHE A 55 -14.14 -16.72 4.22
CA PHE A 55 -13.08 -16.66 5.23
C PHE A 55 -11.72 -16.79 4.57
N TYR A 56 -10.85 -15.83 4.85
CA TYR A 56 -9.44 -15.86 4.43
C TYR A 56 -8.55 -15.84 5.65
N PHE A 57 -7.74 -16.87 5.81
CA PHE A 57 -6.75 -16.96 6.87
C PHE A 57 -5.39 -16.60 6.30
N LYS A 58 -4.70 -15.67 6.95
CA LYS A 58 -3.29 -15.45 6.67
C LYS A 58 -2.48 -16.44 7.50
N ASP A 59 -1.73 -17.32 6.84
CA ASP A 59 -0.83 -18.24 7.53
C ASP A 59 0.50 -17.56 7.88
N GLU A 60 0.61 -17.08 9.12
CA GLU A 60 1.81 -16.45 9.67
C GLU A 60 2.74 -17.46 10.38
N SER A 61 2.41 -18.76 10.37
CA SER A 61 3.21 -19.82 11.00
C SER A 61 4.48 -20.16 10.20
N SER A 62 4.48 -19.83 8.91
CA SER A 62 5.59 -20.04 7.98
C SER A 62 6.75 -19.04 8.13
N HIS A 63 6.56 -17.97 8.92
CA HIS A 63 7.63 -17.02 9.21
C HIS A 63 8.59 -17.61 10.26
N PRO A 64 9.92 -17.41 10.18
CA PRO A 64 10.89 -17.99 11.13
C PRO A 64 10.64 -17.68 12.62
N SER A 65 9.88 -16.62 12.91
CA SER A 65 9.48 -16.20 14.26
C SER A 65 8.10 -16.70 14.69
N GLY A 66 7.36 -17.38 13.80
CA GLY A 66 6.06 -18.03 14.05
C GLY A 66 4.94 -17.15 14.61
N SER A 67 5.06 -15.82 14.54
CA SER A 67 4.13 -14.91 15.19
C SER A 67 4.17 -13.49 14.65
N LEU A 68 2.99 -12.86 14.59
CA LEU A 68 2.76 -11.45 14.27
C LEU A 68 3.58 -10.48 15.13
N LYS A 69 3.99 -10.90 16.32
CA LYS A 69 4.76 -10.11 17.31
C LYS A 69 6.10 -9.63 16.76
N HIS A 70 6.70 -10.36 15.83
CA HIS A 70 7.95 -9.98 15.16
C HIS A 70 7.83 -8.67 14.37
N ARG A 71 6.62 -8.30 13.91
CA ARG A 71 6.40 -7.12 13.08
C ARG A 71 6.24 -5.81 13.87
N LEU A 72 6.15 -5.88 15.20
CA LEU A 72 5.98 -4.72 16.09
C LEU A 72 7.26 -4.34 16.84
N ALA A 73 8.37 -5.06 16.61
CA ALA A 73 9.68 -4.81 17.21
C ALA A 73 10.55 -3.91 16.33
#